data_AF-A0A9W8N9Y0-F1
#
_entry.id   AF-A0A9W8N9Y0-F1
#
_cell.length_a   1.000
_cell.length_b   1.000
_cell.length_c   1.000
_cell.angle_alpha   90.00
_cell.angle_beta   90.00
_cell.angle_gamma   90.00
#
_symmetry.space_group_name_H-M   'P 1'
#
loop_
_entity.id
_entity.type
_entity.pdbx_description
1 polymer ?
#
loop_
_entity_poly.entity_id
_entity_poly.type
_entity_poly.pdbx_seq_one_letter_code
_entity_poly.pdbx_strand_id
1 'polypeptide(L)'
;MPRLNLGNINPHVVEAKYAVRGELAVKSEEYRARLRKGDTSLPFSEVISANIGNPQQLDQKPITFFRQVLSLLENPQLLDHEDVLLNGLGYKPDVLERARYLLKNIGSVGAYSASAGVPAIKESIAKFLESTSSPPLSTLP
;
A
#
# COMPACT_ATOMS: atom_id res chain seq x y z
N MET A 1 -10.92 23.86 32.56
CA MET A 1 -11.32 22.63 31.84
C MET A 1 -10.73 21.44 32.58
N PRO A 2 -11.48 20.33 32.78
CA PRO A 2 -10.93 19.12 33.40
C PRO A 2 -9.80 18.54 32.53
N ARG A 3 -8.75 17.99 33.16
CA ARG A 3 -7.66 17.29 32.46
C ARG A 3 -8.17 15.96 31.90
N LEU A 4 -7.79 15.64 30.67
CA LEU A 4 -8.09 14.37 30.02
C LEU A 4 -7.43 13.21 30.79
N ASN A 5 -8.18 12.14 31.06
CA ASN A 5 -7.73 10.90 31.69
C ASN A 5 -8.63 9.72 31.26
N LEU A 6 -8.21 8.48 31.55
CA LEU A 6 -8.95 7.28 31.14
C LEU A 6 -10.41 7.24 31.64
N GLY A 7 -10.71 7.88 32.78
CA GLY A 7 -12.04 7.93 33.37
C GLY A 7 -12.96 8.99 32.75
N ASN A 8 -12.47 9.85 31.85
CA ASN A 8 -13.27 10.90 31.22
C ASN A 8 -13.16 10.95 29.68
N ILE A 9 -12.60 9.91 29.07
CA ILE A 9 -12.67 9.68 27.61
C ILE A 9 -13.78 8.69 27.27
N ASN A 10 -14.10 8.57 25.98
CA ASN A 10 -15.12 7.65 25.50
C ASN A 10 -14.77 6.18 25.88
N PRO A 11 -15.64 5.47 26.64
CA PRO A 11 -15.38 4.10 27.06
C PRO A 11 -15.16 3.12 25.90
N HIS A 12 -15.76 3.36 24.72
CA HIS A 12 -15.53 2.54 23.54
C HIS A 12 -14.09 2.61 23.02
N VAL A 13 -13.37 3.72 23.26
CA VAL A 13 -11.94 3.82 22.94
C VAL A 13 -11.11 3.03 23.95
N VAL A 14 -11.52 3.03 25.22
CA VAL A 14 -10.85 2.27 26.29
C VAL A 14 -11.00 0.76 26.08
N GLU A 15 -12.17 0.32 25.62
CA GLU A 15 -12.49 -1.09 25.42
C GLU A 15 -11.96 -1.66 24.09
N ALA A 16 -11.66 -0.80 23.11
CA ALA A 16 -11.19 -1.23 21.79
C ALA A 16 -9.84 -1.95 21.87
N LYS A 17 -9.79 -3.17 21.33
CA LYS A 17 -8.56 -3.97 21.24
C LYS A 17 -8.10 -4.12 19.80
N TYR A 18 -6.85 -3.72 19.52
CA TYR A 18 -6.20 -3.92 18.22
C TYR A 18 -4.95 -4.79 18.37
N ALA A 19 -5.15 -6.11 18.37
CA ALA A 19 -4.11 -7.09 18.70
C ALA A 19 -2.91 -7.11 17.74
N VAL A 20 -3.07 -6.56 16.52
CA VAL A 20 -2.04 -6.53 15.47
C VAL A 20 -0.80 -5.74 15.91
N ARG A 21 -0.95 -4.80 16.85
CA ARG A 21 0.15 -4.03 17.48
C ARG A 21 0.12 -4.11 19.01
N GLY A 22 -0.29 -5.26 19.55
CA GLY A 22 -0.33 -5.50 20.99
C GLY A 22 1.05 -5.69 21.62
N GLU A 23 1.08 -6.21 22.84
CA GLU A 23 2.28 -6.41 23.66
C GLU A 23 3.40 -7.19 22.94
N LEU A 24 3.04 -8.20 22.14
CA LEU A 24 4.00 -8.97 21.36
C LEU A 24 4.79 -8.09 20.37
N ALA A 25 4.10 -7.15 19.70
CA ALA A 25 4.74 -6.24 18.76
C ALA A 25 5.69 -5.27 19.50
N VAL A 26 5.27 -4.75 20.65
CA VAL A 26 6.10 -3.88 21.50
C VAL A 26 7.37 -4.61 21.95
N LYS A 27 7.23 -5.82 22.50
CA LYS A 27 8.35 -6.64 22.95
C LYS A 27 9.29 -7.03 21.80
N SER A 28 8.74 -7.28 20.61
CA SER A 28 9.54 -7.54 19.40
C SER A 28 10.44 -6.34 19.03
N GLU A 29 9.94 -5.11 19.21
CA GLU A 29 10.71 -3.89 18.91
C GLU A 29 11.77 -3.61 19.98
N GLU A 30 11.47 -3.89 21.25
CA GLU A 30 12.46 -3.84 22.34
C GLU A 30 13.64 -4.79 22.05
N TYR A 31 13.37 -6.03 21.64
CA TYR A 31 14.41 -6.98 21.26
C TYR A 31 15.19 -6.53 20.03
N ARG A 32 14.53 -6.01 18.98
CA ARG A 32 15.26 -5.40 17.83
C ARG A 32 16.15 -4.25 18.27
N ALA A 33 15.70 -3.39 19.17
CA ALA A 33 16.49 -2.28 19.68
C ALA A 33 17.69 -2.75 20.49
N ARG A 34 17.53 -3.79 21.33
CA ARG A 34 18.62 -4.44 22.07
C ARG A 34 19.66 -5.06 21.14
N LEU A 35 19.23 -5.85 20.17
CA LEU A 35 20.11 -6.47 19.18
C LEU A 35 20.89 -5.43 18.37
N ARG A 36 20.23 -4.34 17.94
CA ARG A 36 20.91 -3.20 17.26
C ARG A 36 21.97 -2.51 18.12
N LYS A 37 21.84 -2.57 19.45
CA LYS A 37 22.83 -2.06 20.40
C LYS A 37 23.94 -3.07 20.73
N GLY A 38 23.96 -4.23 20.07
CA GLY A 38 24.97 -5.26 20.25
C GLY A 38 24.73 -6.18 21.44
N ASP A 39 23.49 -6.28 21.94
CA ASP A 39 23.14 -7.23 23.00
C ASP A 39 23.30 -8.68 22.52
N THR A 40 24.24 -9.41 23.12
CA THR A 40 24.52 -10.83 22.84
C THR A 40 23.89 -11.78 23.86
N SER A 41 23.10 -11.27 24.82
CA SER A 41 22.46 -12.09 25.85
C SER A 41 21.19 -12.79 25.36
N LEU A 42 20.66 -12.40 24.20
CA LEU A 42 19.46 -13.00 23.62
C LEU A 42 19.84 -14.29 22.85
N PRO A 43 19.02 -15.34 22.88
CA PRO A 43 19.32 -16.62 22.21
C PRO A 43 19.13 -16.59 20.68
N PHE A 44 19.04 -15.39 20.08
CA PHE A 44 18.82 -15.15 18.65
C PHE A 44 19.51 -13.85 18.25
N SER A 45 19.88 -13.71 16.99
CA SER A 45 20.56 -12.53 16.43
C SER A 45 19.62 -11.55 15.72
N GLU A 46 18.38 -11.97 15.44
CA GLU A 46 17.40 -11.18 14.71
C GLU A 46 15.96 -11.46 15.16
N VAL A 47 15.05 -10.55 14.83
CA VAL A 47 13.61 -10.68 15.09
C VAL A 47 12.86 -10.61 13.77
N ILE A 48 12.33 -11.75 13.33
CA ILE A 48 11.55 -11.86 12.09
C ILE A 48 10.08 -11.57 12.37
N SER A 49 9.46 -10.69 11.58
CA SER A 49 8.06 -10.30 11.75
C SER A 49 7.15 -11.18 10.89
N ALA A 50 6.70 -12.31 11.44
CA ALA A 50 5.78 -13.22 10.77
C ALA A 50 4.29 -13.00 11.15
N ASN A 51 4.01 -11.97 11.95
CA ASN A 51 2.69 -11.72 12.53
C ASN A 51 1.78 -10.83 11.64
N ILE A 52 2.33 -10.23 10.58
CA ILE A 52 1.60 -9.34 9.67
C ILE A 52 1.93 -9.74 8.24
N GLY A 53 0.92 -9.76 7.36
CA GLY A 53 1.11 -9.92 5.92
C GLY A 53 1.78 -8.68 5.31
N ASN A 54 3.09 -8.54 5.53
CA ASN A 54 3.93 -7.50 4.91
C ASN A 54 5.02 -8.15 4.03
N PRO A 55 4.65 -8.67 2.85
CA PRO A 55 5.56 -9.52 2.07
C PRO A 55 6.84 -8.81 1.62
N GLN A 56 6.78 -7.50 1.34
CA GLN A 56 7.98 -6.74 0.93
C GLN A 56 8.99 -6.55 2.07
N GLN A 57 8.54 -6.61 3.34
CA GLN A 57 9.45 -6.68 4.49
C GLN A 57 10.13 -8.04 4.62
N LEU A 58 9.58 -9.07 3.97
CA LEU A 58 10.12 -10.43 3.90
C LEU A 58 10.65 -10.73 2.49
N ASP A 59 11.32 -9.75 1.88
CA ASP A 59 12.04 -9.86 0.61
C ASP A 59 11.19 -10.16 -0.65
N GLN A 60 9.86 -10.06 -0.58
CA GLN A 60 9.04 -10.11 -1.79
C GLN A 60 9.42 -8.92 -2.69
N LYS A 61 9.99 -9.21 -3.86
CA LYS A 61 10.32 -8.18 -4.84
C LYS A 61 9.06 -7.45 -5.31
N PRO A 62 9.07 -6.11 -5.41
CA PRO A 62 7.97 -5.37 -6.01
C PRO A 62 7.73 -5.80 -7.47
N ILE A 63 6.46 -5.77 -7.90
CA ILE A 63 6.11 -6.01 -9.30
C ILE A 63 6.52 -4.79 -10.13
N THR A 64 7.39 -4.99 -11.11
CA THR A 64 8.00 -3.93 -11.93
C THR A 64 6.96 -3.08 -12.66
N PHE A 65 5.96 -3.70 -13.26
CA PHE A 65 4.91 -2.99 -14.01
C PHE A 65 4.23 -1.91 -13.15
N PHE A 66 3.82 -2.25 -11.92
CA PHE A 66 3.18 -1.28 -11.03
C PHE A 66 4.13 -0.16 -10.60
N ARG A 67 5.41 -0.49 -10.34
CA ARG A 67 6.42 0.51 -9.97
C ARG A 67 6.65 1.52 -11.10
N GLN A 68 6.76 1.04 -12.34
CA GLN A 68 6.98 1.88 -13.51
C GLN A 68 5.74 2.69 -13.90
N VAL A 69 4.52 2.14 -13.77
CA VAL A 69 3.31 2.94 -13.99
C VAL A 69 3.23 4.07 -12.96
N LEU A 70 3.39 3.76 -11.68
CA LEU A 70 3.29 4.76 -10.60
C LEU A 70 4.34 5.88 -10.75
N SER A 71 5.59 5.56 -11.14
CA SER A 71 6.60 6.61 -11.34
C SER A 71 6.21 7.62 -12.42
N LEU A 72 5.55 7.19 -13.50
CA LEU A 72 5.06 8.07 -14.56
C LEU A 72 3.82 8.87 -14.13
N LEU A 73 3.02 8.36 -13.19
CA LEU A 73 1.90 9.12 -12.64
C LEU A 73 2.36 10.22 -11.69
N GLU A 74 3.38 9.93 -10.86
CA GLU A 74 3.97 10.88 -9.92
C GLU A 74 4.84 11.94 -10.62
N ASN A 75 5.47 11.58 -11.75
CA ASN A 75 6.22 12.52 -12.59
C ASN A 75 5.85 12.39 -14.08
N PRO A 76 4.72 13.00 -14.52
CA PRO A 76 4.24 12.89 -15.90
C PRO A 76 5.19 13.44 -16.96
N GLN A 77 6.11 14.36 -16.61
CA GLN A 77 7.08 14.92 -17.55
C GLN A 77 8.04 13.87 -18.11
N LEU A 78 8.19 12.73 -17.44
CA LEU A 78 8.97 11.59 -17.97
C LEU A 78 8.40 11.05 -19.29
N LEU A 79 7.09 11.22 -19.53
CA LEU A 79 6.43 10.80 -20.76
C LEU A 79 6.84 11.63 -22.00
N ASP A 80 7.55 12.75 -21.81
CA ASP A 80 8.13 13.53 -22.91
C ASP A 80 9.44 12.91 -23.42
N HIS A 81 9.96 11.90 -22.73
CA HIS A 81 11.22 11.21 -23.01
C HIS A 81 11.01 9.69 -23.17
N GLU A 82 10.01 9.29 -23.96
CA GLU A 82 9.66 7.87 -24.15
C GLU A 82 10.82 7.04 -24.70
N ASP A 83 11.67 7.62 -25.54
CA ASP A 83 12.84 6.96 -26.11
C ASP A 83 13.81 6.50 -25.02
N VAL A 84 14.05 7.33 -24.01
CA VAL A 84 14.90 7.01 -22.85
C VAL A 84 14.23 5.96 -21.97
N LEU A 85 12.91 6.08 -21.75
CA LEU A 85 12.15 5.12 -20.95
C LEU A 85 12.22 3.71 -21.56
N LEU A 86 11.94 3.60 -22.85
CA LEU A 86 11.83 2.32 -23.56
C LEU A 86 13.21 1.69 -23.84
N ASN A 87 14.19 2.49 -24.25
CA ASN A 87 15.49 1.97 -24.71
C ASN A 87 16.59 2.01 -23.64
N GLY A 88 16.47 2.89 -22.64
CA GLY A 88 17.50 3.08 -21.61
C GLY A 88 17.11 2.55 -20.23
N LEU A 89 15.85 2.74 -19.82
CA LEU A 89 15.39 2.44 -18.46
C LEU A 89 14.52 1.18 -18.35
N GLY A 90 14.32 0.47 -19.45
CA GLY A 90 13.63 -0.81 -19.48
C GLY A 90 12.11 -0.74 -19.23
N TYR A 91 11.51 0.42 -19.47
CA TYR A 91 10.05 0.54 -19.50
C TYR A 91 9.50 -0.21 -20.73
N LYS A 92 8.23 -0.58 -20.65
CA LYS A 92 7.54 -1.30 -21.72
C LYS A 92 6.39 -0.44 -22.28
N PRO A 93 6.01 -0.63 -23.55
CA PRO A 93 4.96 0.20 -24.17
C PRO A 93 3.63 0.19 -23.40
N ASP A 94 3.25 -0.95 -22.84
CA ASP A 94 2.03 -1.13 -22.03
C ASP A 94 2.05 -0.32 -20.73
N VAL A 95 3.23 -0.07 -20.15
CA VAL A 95 3.40 0.83 -18.99
C VAL A 95 3.04 2.27 -19.37
N LEU A 96 3.57 2.75 -20.50
CA LEU A 96 3.33 4.11 -20.99
C LEU A 96 1.84 4.28 -21.36
N GLU A 97 1.28 3.30 -22.05
CA GLU A 97 -0.15 3.26 -22.37
C GLU A 97 -1.02 3.33 -21.11
N ARG A 98 -0.71 2.49 -20.11
CA ARG A 98 -1.44 2.49 -18.84
C ARG A 98 -1.31 3.82 -18.11
N ALA A 99 -0.12 4.41 -18.05
CA ALA A 99 0.09 5.71 -17.41
C ALA A 99 -0.71 6.81 -18.11
N ARG A 100 -0.67 6.88 -19.46
CA ARG A 100 -1.44 7.86 -20.24
C ARG A 100 -2.96 7.67 -20.06
N TYR A 101 -3.45 6.43 -20.04
CA TYR A 101 -4.85 6.14 -19.76
C TYR A 101 -5.27 6.66 -18.37
N LEU A 102 -4.46 6.39 -17.35
CA LEU A 102 -4.74 6.80 -15.98
C LEU A 102 -4.70 8.33 -15.83
N LEU A 103 -3.67 9.00 -16.36
CA LEU A 103 -3.57 10.47 -16.34
C LEU A 103 -4.76 11.14 -17.05
N LYS A 104 -5.22 10.58 -18.18
CA LYS A 104 -6.40 11.09 -18.89
C LYS A 104 -7.68 11.04 -18.06
N ASN A 105 -7.86 9.99 -17.27
CA ASN A 105 -9.11 9.75 -16.53
C ASN A 105 -9.09 10.30 -15.09
N ILE A 106 -7.91 10.39 -14.48
CA ILE A 106 -7.71 10.86 -13.10
C ILE A 106 -7.34 12.35 -13.11
N GLY A 107 -6.64 12.82 -14.14
CA GLY A 107 -5.98 14.11 -14.15
C GLY A 107 -4.69 14.04 -13.35
N SER A 108 -4.73 14.49 -12.09
CA SER A 108 -3.59 14.51 -11.18
C SER A 108 -3.75 13.49 -10.06
N VAL A 109 -2.66 12.80 -9.69
CA VAL A 109 -2.62 11.93 -8.51
C VAL A 109 -2.57 12.71 -7.18
N GLY A 110 -2.37 14.02 -7.21
CA GLY A 110 -2.34 14.88 -6.02
C GLY A 110 -3.68 15.53 -5.67
N ALA A 111 -4.66 15.53 -6.58
CA ALA A 111 -5.97 16.14 -6.35
C ALA A 111 -6.95 15.15 -5.72
N TYR A 112 -7.94 15.67 -5.00
CA TYR A 112 -9.04 14.84 -4.51
C TYR A 112 -9.83 14.24 -5.68
N SER A 113 -10.19 12.96 -5.54
CA SER A 113 -11.22 12.34 -6.37
C SER A 113 -12.59 12.49 -5.71
N ALA A 114 -13.66 12.09 -6.42
CA ALA A 114 -14.96 11.92 -5.80
C ALA A 114 -14.86 10.94 -4.61
N SER A 115 -15.70 11.10 -3.58
CA SER A 115 -15.60 10.30 -2.35
C SER A 115 -15.67 8.78 -2.57
N ALA A 116 -16.38 8.35 -3.62
CA ALA A 116 -16.48 6.95 -4.00
C ALA A 116 -15.32 6.47 -4.90
N GLY A 117 -14.37 7.33 -5.25
CA GLY A 117 -13.26 7.06 -6.17
C GLY A 117 -13.53 7.47 -7.63
N VAL A 118 -12.47 7.44 -8.44
CA VAL A 118 -12.49 7.81 -9.86
C VAL A 118 -13.35 6.82 -10.67
N PRO A 119 -14.34 7.29 -11.47
CA PRO A 119 -15.24 6.41 -12.23
C PRO A 119 -14.53 5.38 -13.11
N ALA A 120 -13.53 5.79 -13.89
CA ALA A 120 -12.78 4.89 -14.78
C ALA A 120 -12.05 3.76 -14.02
N ILE A 121 -11.58 4.04 -12.79
CA ILE A 121 -10.95 3.02 -11.94
C ILE A 121 -12.00 2.01 -11.45
N LYS A 122 -13.16 2.50 -11.00
CA LYS A 122 -14.26 1.62 -10.58
C LYS A 122 -14.73 0.72 -11.71
N GLU A 123 -14.87 1.24 -12.92
CA GLU A 123 -15.21 0.45 -14.10
C GLU A 123 -14.14 -0.60 -14.42
N SER A 124 -12.85 -0.24 -14.32
CA SER A 124 -11.74 -1.19 -14.50
C SER A 124 -11.79 -2.32 -13.47
N ILE A 125 -12.14 -2.02 -12.21
CA ILE A 125 -12.31 -3.01 -11.14
C ILE A 125 -13.53 -3.89 -11.42
N ALA A 126 -14.67 -3.30 -11.76
CA ALA A 126 -15.90 -4.04 -12.07
C ALA A 126 -15.68 -5.05 -13.20
N LYS A 127 -15.07 -4.62 -14.31
CA LYS A 127 -14.72 -5.50 -15.44
C LYS A 127 -13.79 -6.64 -15.04
N PHE A 128 -12.78 -6.35 -14.21
CA PHE A 128 -11.88 -7.38 -13.70
C PHE A 128 -12.65 -8.41 -12.86
N LEU A 129 -13.48 -7.94 -11.91
CA LEU A 129 -14.29 -8.82 -11.08
C LEU A 129 -15.23 -9.68 -11.93
N GLU A 130 -15.97 -9.08 -12.87
CA GLU A 130 -16.82 -9.79 -13.83
C GLU A 130 -16.08 -10.87 -14.61
N SER A 131 -14.84 -10.59 -15.05
CA SER A 131 -14.02 -11.57 -15.78
C SER A 131 -13.48 -12.71 -14.92
N THR A 132 -13.44 -12.51 -13.60
CA THR A 132 -12.92 -13.49 -12.62
C THR A 132 -14.04 -14.21 -11.85
N SER A 133 -15.29 -13.74 -11.95
CA SER A 133 -16.48 -14.35 -11.37
C SER A 133 -17.26 -15.15 -12.42
N SER A 134 -17.71 -16.34 -12.08
CA SER A 134 -18.92 -16.91 -12.71
C SER A 134 -20.10 -16.67 -11.75
N PRO A 135 -21.32 -16.26 -12.15
CA PRO A 135 -21.82 -15.41 -13.26
C PRO A 135 -21.97 -13.92 -12.79
N PRO A 136 -22.59 -12.97 -13.54
CA PRO A 136 -22.34 -11.53 -13.38
C PRO A 136 -22.91 -10.90 -12.10
N LEU A 137 -22.17 -9.92 -11.56
CA LEU A 137 -22.50 -9.10 -10.37
C LEU A 137 -23.75 -8.23 -10.50
N SER A 138 -24.51 -8.30 -11.61
CA SER A 138 -25.73 -7.54 -11.84
C SER A 138 -26.96 -8.06 -11.07
N THR A 139 -26.79 -9.02 -10.15
CA THR A 139 -27.90 -9.62 -9.38
C THR A 139 -27.61 -9.71 -7.88
N LEU A 140 -27.08 -8.65 -7.27
CA LEU A 140 -27.11 -8.51 -5.82
C LEU A 140 -28.05 -7.34 -5.43
N PRO A 141 -29.05 -7.59 -4.55
CA PRO A 141 -30.05 -6.61 -4.15
C PRO A 141 -29.49 -5.44 -3.34
#